data_AF-A0AAV1K608-F1
#
_entry.id   AF-A0AAV1K608-F1
#
_cell.length_a   1.000
_cell.length_b   1.000
_cell.length_c   1.000
_cell.angle_alpha   90.00
_cell.angle_beta   90.00
_cell.angle_gamma   90.00
#
_symmetry.space_group_name_H-M   'P 1'
#
loop_
_entity.id
_entity.type
_entity.pdbx_description
1 polymer ?
#
loop_
_entity_poly.entity_id
_entity_poly.type
_entity_poly.pdbx_seq_one_letter_code
_entity_poly.pdbx_strand_id
1 'polypeptide(L)'
;STTAVWNESHGCHLAGQYHAPGSSWHPYLVPGGYDTCAVCTCEFSTRQVKCPRVKCPPLRCAEKDAYRPDKKSCCRVCPVVKEKKAEEETLKDQGTPRTADEILAEGGCKFPDGPLPNGKEVHPSIHSHGEQRCVTCRCKDGEVTCIRKRCGRAACARRRRGDACCACTRHRRQRAPRPPS
;
A
#
# COMPACT_ATOMS: atom_id res chain seq x y z
N SER A 1 11.23 35.78 -28.97
CA SER A 1 11.27 34.32 -28.73
C SER A 1 12.68 33.91 -28.40
N THR A 2 12.96 33.61 -27.13
CA THR A 2 14.30 33.23 -26.69
C THR A 2 14.51 31.75 -27.02
N THR A 3 15.25 31.48 -28.09
CA THR A 3 15.69 30.13 -28.43
C THR A 3 16.77 29.70 -27.43
N ALA A 4 16.45 28.74 -26.56
CA ALA A 4 17.45 28.06 -25.75
C ALA A 4 18.26 27.12 -26.65
N VAL A 5 19.45 27.56 -27.07
CA VAL A 5 20.42 26.71 -27.76
C VAL A 5 21.08 25.82 -26.71
N TRP A 6 20.69 24.55 -26.63
CA TRP A 6 21.38 23.57 -25.81
C TRP A 6 22.60 23.06 -26.57
N ASN A 7 23.79 23.47 -26.16
CA ASN A 7 25.03 22.91 -26.69
C ASN A 7 25.21 21.48 -26.14
N GLU A 8 25.01 20.48 -27.00
CA GLU A 8 25.07 19.04 -26.69
C GLU A 8 26.48 18.53 -26.32
N SER A 9 27.51 19.38 -26.33
CA SER A 9 28.92 18.97 -26.14
C SER A 9 29.42 18.92 -24.68
N HIS A 10 28.56 19.09 -23.66
CA HIS A 10 29.01 19.29 -22.26
C HIS A 10 28.35 18.40 -21.20
N GLY A 11 27.86 17.20 -21.54
CA GLY A 11 27.33 16.25 -20.55
C GLY A 11 28.38 15.47 -19.76
N CYS A 12 27.90 14.66 -18.82
CA CYS A 12 28.73 13.81 -17.98
C CYS A 12 28.80 12.38 -18.54
N HIS A 13 29.91 11.69 -18.32
CA HIS A 13 30.04 10.27 -18.64
C HIS A 13 30.18 9.44 -17.35
N LEU A 14 29.38 8.38 -17.23
CA LEU A 14 29.47 7.41 -16.14
C LEU A 14 29.35 5.99 -16.71
N ALA A 15 30.31 5.12 -16.39
CA ALA A 15 30.31 3.72 -16.86
C ALA A 15 30.13 3.55 -18.39
N GLY A 16 30.70 4.47 -19.17
CA GLY A 16 30.59 4.47 -20.64
C GLY A 16 29.27 5.03 -21.20
N GLN A 17 28.32 5.44 -20.35
CA GLN A 17 27.08 6.10 -20.76
C GLN A 17 27.20 7.63 -20.66
N TYR A 18 26.66 8.31 -21.67
CA TYR A 18 26.53 9.77 -21.69
C TYR A 18 25.24 10.20 -20.98
N HIS A 19 25.34 11.28 -20.20
CA HIS A 19 24.24 11.88 -19.46
C HIS A 19 24.21 13.38 -19.69
N ALA A 20 23.05 13.89 -20.10
CA ALA A 20 22.88 15.31 -20.35
C ALA A 20 23.10 16.13 -19.05
N PRO A 21 23.61 17.37 -19.15
CA PRO A 21 23.68 18.28 -18.01
C PRO A 21 22.31 18.41 -17.30
N GLY A 22 22.31 18.34 -15.98
CA GLY A 22 21.10 18.37 -15.13
C GLY A 22 20.29 17.08 -15.07
N SER A 23 20.58 16.10 -15.93
CA SER A 23 19.86 14.83 -15.89
C SER A 23 20.14 14.10 -14.58
N SER A 24 19.14 13.35 -14.11
CA SER A 24 19.26 12.48 -12.94
C SER A 24 18.81 11.07 -13.28
N TRP A 25 19.55 10.05 -12.85
CA TRP A 25 19.32 8.65 -13.20
C TRP A 25 19.74 7.69 -12.08
N HIS A 26 19.23 6.46 -12.14
CA HIS A 26 19.74 5.35 -11.32
C HIS A 26 20.86 4.65 -12.08
N PRO A 27 22.06 4.47 -11.49
CA PRO A 27 23.16 3.80 -12.18
C PRO A 27 22.88 2.29 -12.31
N TYR A 28 23.36 1.71 -13.41
CA TYR A 28 23.31 0.27 -13.63
C TYR A 28 24.62 -0.38 -13.18
N LEU A 29 24.55 -1.30 -12.20
CA LEU A 29 25.71 -1.97 -11.62
C LEU A 29 25.64 -3.47 -11.96
N VAL A 30 26.61 -3.99 -12.70
CA VAL A 30 26.68 -5.43 -13.01
C VAL A 30 27.32 -6.18 -11.83
N PRO A 31 26.75 -7.32 -11.35
CA PRO A 31 25.58 -8.06 -11.85
C PRO A 31 24.21 -7.64 -11.27
N GLY A 32 24.16 -6.65 -10.36
CA GLY A 32 22.98 -6.29 -9.56
C GLY A 32 21.87 -5.47 -10.23
N GLY A 33 22.07 -4.99 -11.46
CA GLY A 33 21.09 -4.19 -12.20
C GLY A 33 21.04 -2.72 -11.79
N TYR A 34 19.89 -2.07 -12.01
CA TYR A 34 19.70 -0.66 -11.64
C TYR A 34 19.62 -0.47 -10.12
N ASP A 35 20.42 0.45 -9.59
CA ASP A 35 20.43 0.76 -8.18
C ASP A 35 19.41 1.84 -7.82
N THR A 36 18.24 1.42 -7.34
CA THR A 36 17.17 2.31 -6.87
C THR A 36 17.56 3.14 -5.65
N CYS A 37 18.67 2.82 -4.97
CA CYS A 37 19.13 3.53 -3.78
C CYS A 37 20.11 4.66 -4.07
N ALA A 38 20.69 4.72 -5.26
CA ALA A 38 21.55 5.83 -5.68
C ALA A 38 20.86 6.62 -6.79
N VAL A 39 20.81 7.94 -6.66
CA VAL A 39 20.40 8.84 -7.75
C VAL A 39 21.61 9.63 -8.16
N CYS A 40 22.13 9.35 -9.35
CA CYS A 40 23.21 10.09 -9.95
C CYS A 40 22.64 11.31 -10.67
N THR A 41 23.29 12.46 -10.51
CA THR A 41 22.94 13.70 -11.21
C THR A 41 24.18 14.27 -11.87
N CYS A 42 24.05 14.69 -13.13
CA CYS A 42 25.11 15.44 -13.83
C CYS A 42 24.94 16.92 -13.50
N GLU A 43 25.86 17.50 -12.74
CA GLU A 43 25.77 18.90 -12.33
C GLU A 43 26.12 19.84 -13.48
N PHE A 44 25.21 20.77 -13.81
CA PHE A 44 25.36 21.69 -14.95
C PHE A 44 26.66 22.53 -14.90
N SER A 45 27.02 23.03 -13.72
CA SER A 45 28.12 23.98 -13.54
C SER A 45 29.48 23.29 -13.50
N THR A 46 29.58 22.19 -12.76
CA THR A 46 30.86 21.50 -12.51
C THR A 46 31.11 20.36 -13.48
N ARG A 47 30.08 19.88 -14.19
CA ARG A 47 30.12 18.69 -15.05
C ARG A 47 30.59 17.45 -14.30
N GLN A 48 30.35 17.41 -13.00
CA GLN A 48 30.62 16.26 -12.16
C GLN A 48 29.35 15.45 -11.93
N VAL A 49 29.51 14.13 -11.90
CA VAL A 49 28.45 13.22 -11.51
C VAL A 49 28.44 13.10 -9.99
N LYS A 50 27.33 13.46 -9.36
CA LYS A 50 27.09 13.24 -7.93
C LYS A 50 26.07 12.13 -7.77
N CYS A 51 26.42 11.05 -7.07
CA CYS A 51 25.55 9.91 -6.82
C CYS A 51 25.29 9.70 -5.32
N PRO A 52 24.54 10.59 -4.65
CA PRO A 52 24.10 10.33 -3.29
C PRO A 52 23.34 9.01 -3.20
N ARG A 53 23.72 8.18 -2.23
CA ARG A 53 23.10 6.89 -1.94
C ARG A 53 22.28 6.98 -0.65
N VAL A 54 21.03 6.54 -0.72
CA VAL A 54 20.16 6.39 0.44
C VAL A 54 20.68 5.24 1.31
N LYS A 55 20.93 5.52 2.60
CA LYS A 55 21.18 4.50 3.61
C LYS A 55 19.83 4.06 4.20
N CYS A 56 19.51 2.79 4.04
CA CYS A 56 18.26 2.26 4.57
C CYS A 56 18.33 2.10 6.10
N PRO A 57 17.23 2.38 6.81
CA PRO A 57 17.15 2.11 8.24
C PRO A 57 17.23 0.59 8.49
N PRO A 58 17.71 0.17 9.68
CA PRO A 58 17.73 -1.24 10.06
C PRO A 58 16.30 -1.80 10.12
N LEU A 59 16.13 -3.00 9.58
CA LEU A 59 14.86 -3.72 9.60
C LEU A 59 14.62 -4.36 10.97
N ARG A 60 13.36 -4.38 11.41
CA ARG A 60 12.94 -5.02 12.67
C ARG A 60 12.41 -6.46 12.48
N CYS A 61 12.44 -6.96 11.27
CA CYS A 61 11.99 -8.28 10.87
C CYS A 61 13.12 -9.01 10.14
N ALA A 62 12.98 -10.32 9.92
CA ALA A 62 13.94 -11.06 9.12
C ALA A 62 13.93 -10.54 7.67
N GLU A 63 15.10 -10.53 7.01
CA GLU A 63 15.24 -9.97 5.67
C GLU A 63 14.35 -10.66 4.63
N LYS A 64 14.07 -11.96 4.84
CA LYS A 64 13.15 -12.77 4.02
C LYS A 64 11.69 -12.29 4.04
N ASP A 65 11.27 -11.64 5.13
CA ASP A 65 9.90 -11.16 5.30
C ASP A 65 9.74 -9.73 4.80
N ALA A 66 10.84 -8.99 4.65
CA ALA A 66 10.84 -7.60 4.21
C ALA A 66 10.65 -7.48 2.69
N TYR A 67 9.85 -6.50 2.26
CA TYR A 67 9.55 -6.28 0.84
C TYR A 67 9.71 -4.81 0.44
N ARG A 68 9.86 -4.55 -0.86
CA ARG A 68 9.83 -3.18 -1.41
C ARG A 68 8.39 -2.81 -1.76
N PRO A 69 7.81 -1.72 -1.21
CA PRO A 69 6.44 -1.32 -1.52
C PRO A 69 6.22 -1.04 -3.00
N ASP A 70 7.18 -0.38 -3.64
CA ASP A 70 7.15 -0.04 -5.06
C ASP A 70 8.41 -0.52 -5.77
N LYS A 71 8.30 -0.74 -7.09
CA LYS A 71 9.47 -1.06 -7.93
C LYS A 71 10.56 0.02 -7.91
N LYS A 72 10.21 1.26 -7.57
CA LYS A 72 11.12 2.41 -7.43
C LYS A 72 11.67 2.58 -6.01
N SER A 73 11.18 1.81 -5.04
CA SER A 73 11.60 1.92 -3.65
C SER A 73 13.03 1.42 -3.48
N CYS A 74 13.90 2.24 -2.89
CA CYS A 74 15.22 1.80 -2.46
C CYS A 74 15.14 0.76 -1.33
N CYS A 75 14.49 1.15 -0.23
CA CYS A 75 14.51 0.39 1.01
C CYS A 75 13.39 -0.65 1.07
N ARG A 76 13.72 -1.79 1.65
CA ARG A 76 12.71 -2.76 2.06
C ARG A 76 12.03 -2.23 3.33
N VAL A 77 10.78 -2.62 3.50
CA VAL A 77 10.02 -2.39 4.72
C VAL A 77 9.57 -3.73 5.26
N CYS A 78 9.49 -3.82 6.58
CA CYS A 78 8.83 -4.94 7.18
C CYS A 78 7.35 -4.87 6.84
N PRO A 79 6.71 -6.00 6.49
CA PRO A 79 5.27 -6.07 6.53
C PRO A 79 4.84 -5.60 7.89
N VAL A 80 3.90 -4.65 7.90
CA VAL A 80 3.15 -4.33 9.09
C VAL A 80 2.24 -5.53 9.31
N VAL A 81 2.84 -6.64 9.74
CA VAL A 81 2.13 -7.54 10.62
C VAL A 81 1.74 -6.60 11.74
N LYS A 82 0.44 -6.38 11.91
CA LYS A 82 -0.07 -5.95 13.20
C LYS A 82 0.30 -7.06 14.17
N GLU A 83 1.59 -7.15 14.51
CA GLU A 83 1.95 -7.68 15.80
C GLU A 83 1.19 -6.80 16.75
N LYS A 84 0.33 -7.45 17.50
CA LYS A 84 -0.27 -6.93 18.71
C LYS A 84 0.87 -6.57 19.67
N LYS A 85 1.57 -5.46 19.41
CA LYS A 85 1.93 -4.53 20.47
C LYS A 85 0.63 -3.79 20.72
N ALA A 86 -0.16 -4.18 21.71
CA ALA A 86 0.11 -3.89 23.12
C ALA A 86 0.65 -2.46 23.23
N GLU A 87 -0.23 -1.58 23.69
CA GLU A 87 -0.12 -0.12 23.85
C GLU A 87 -0.07 0.68 22.54
N GLU A 88 -1.22 1.26 22.18
CA GLU A 88 -1.69 2.62 22.57
C GLU A 88 -1.30 3.56 21.41
N GLU A 89 -2.24 4.11 20.65
CA GLU A 89 -3.27 4.98 21.17
C GLU A 89 -4.63 4.78 20.48
N THR A 90 -5.62 4.39 21.27
CA THR A 90 -6.91 5.05 21.25
C THR A 90 -7.12 5.61 22.64
N LEU A 91 -6.84 6.91 22.77
CA LEU A 91 -7.22 7.73 23.89
C LEU A 91 -8.74 7.54 24.17
N LYS A 92 -9.06 7.27 25.45
CA LYS A 92 -10.39 7.13 26.12
C LYS A 92 -10.97 5.71 26.07
N ASP A 93 -11.23 5.00 27.17
CA ASP A 93 -11.43 5.33 28.59
C ASP A 93 -11.01 4.10 29.43
N GLN A 94 -10.69 4.30 30.70
CA GLN A 94 -10.15 3.31 31.66
C GLN A 94 -10.78 1.90 31.57
N GLY A 95 -9.96 0.88 31.33
CA GLY A 95 -10.36 -0.52 31.51
C GLY A 95 -9.22 -1.47 31.11
N THR A 96 -8.75 -2.25 32.09
CA THR A 96 -7.83 -3.39 31.94
C THR A 96 -8.10 -4.23 30.68
N PRO A 97 -7.08 -4.86 30.06
CA PRO A 97 -7.28 -5.73 28.90
C PRO A 97 -8.18 -6.90 29.31
N ARG A 98 -9.46 -6.82 28.94
CA ARG A 98 -10.44 -7.82 29.32
C ARG A 98 -10.12 -9.15 28.67
N THR A 99 -10.11 -10.19 29.48
CA THR A 99 -9.86 -11.56 29.00
C THR A 99 -11.03 -12.04 28.13
N ALA A 100 -10.78 -13.05 27.29
CA ALA A 100 -11.84 -13.65 26.46
C ALA A 100 -13.05 -14.09 27.30
N ASP A 101 -12.79 -14.62 28.49
CA ASP A 101 -13.79 -15.07 29.45
C ASP A 101 -14.62 -13.91 30.04
N GLU A 102 -14.01 -12.76 30.32
CA GLU A 102 -14.72 -11.57 30.79
C GLU A 102 -15.66 -11.01 29.72
N ILE A 103 -15.20 -10.97 28.46
CA ILE A 103 -16.01 -10.49 27.33
C ILE A 103 -17.25 -11.39 27.15
N LEU A 104 -17.07 -12.71 27.26
CA LEU A 104 -18.17 -13.66 27.18
C LEU A 104 -19.12 -13.54 28.38
N ALA A 105 -18.60 -13.26 29.58
CA ALA A 105 -19.40 -13.04 30.77
C ALA A 105 -20.24 -11.73 30.69
N GLU A 106 -19.75 -10.69 30.02
CA GLU A 106 -20.47 -9.43 29.76
C GLU A 106 -21.49 -9.53 28.59
N GLY A 107 -21.77 -10.75 28.09
CA GLY A 107 -22.70 -10.96 26.97
C GLY A 107 -22.05 -10.82 25.59
N GLY A 108 -20.73 -10.98 25.50
CA GLY A 108 -20.00 -11.08 24.25
C GLY A 108 -20.23 -12.41 23.54
N CYS A 109 -19.88 -12.43 22.25
CA CYS A 109 -20.14 -13.54 21.35
C CYS A 109 -18.85 -14.23 20.94
N LYS A 110 -18.89 -15.55 20.75
CA LYS A 110 -17.78 -16.30 20.14
C LYS A 110 -17.79 -16.08 18.63
N PHE A 111 -16.78 -15.41 18.09
CA PHE A 111 -16.66 -15.14 16.66
C PHE A 111 -15.36 -15.77 16.10
N PRO A 112 -15.30 -16.15 14.80
CA PRO A 112 -14.13 -16.84 14.24
C PRO A 112 -12.81 -16.07 14.35
N ASP A 113 -12.88 -14.75 14.30
CA ASP A 113 -11.72 -13.86 14.44
C ASP A 113 -11.38 -13.50 15.91
N GLY A 114 -12.11 -14.07 16.88
CA GLY A 114 -11.93 -13.86 18.33
C GLY A 114 -13.24 -13.51 19.06
N PRO A 115 -13.23 -13.44 20.42
CA PRO A 115 -14.40 -13.05 21.19
C PRO A 115 -14.80 -11.60 20.88
N LEU A 116 -16.06 -11.40 20.53
CA LEU A 116 -16.63 -10.12 20.11
C LEU A 116 -17.43 -9.51 21.28
N PRO A 117 -17.15 -8.27 21.72
CA PRO A 117 -17.90 -7.63 22.79
C PRO A 117 -19.37 -7.39 22.42
N ASN A 118 -20.22 -7.35 23.45
CA ASN A 118 -21.63 -7.03 23.29
C ASN A 118 -21.80 -5.65 22.59
N GLY A 119 -22.61 -5.59 21.54
CA GLY A 119 -22.85 -4.39 20.74
C GLY A 119 -21.80 -4.09 19.65
N LYS A 120 -20.75 -4.90 19.49
CA LYS A 120 -19.70 -4.66 18.49
C LYS A 120 -20.10 -5.16 17.09
N GLU A 121 -19.80 -4.34 16.08
CA GLU A 121 -19.98 -4.67 14.64
C GLU A 121 -18.64 -4.85 13.91
N VAL A 122 -18.55 -5.89 13.07
CA VAL A 122 -17.33 -6.28 12.33
C VAL A 122 -17.64 -6.82 10.93
N HIS A 123 -16.67 -6.74 10.02
CA HIS A 123 -16.71 -7.42 8.72
C HIS A 123 -15.84 -8.69 8.79
N PRO A 124 -16.38 -9.89 8.57
CA PRO A 124 -15.60 -11.13 8.66
C PRO A 124 -14.53 -11.21 7.57
N SER A 125 -13.39 -11.80 7.90
CA SER A 125 -12.36 -12.14 6.93
C SER A 125 -12.43 -13.61 6.55
N ILE A 126 -12.55 -13.92 5.25
CA ILE A 126 -12.49 -15.31 4.77
C ILE A 126 -11.05 -15.60 4.34
N HIS A 127 -10.42 -16.64 4.92
CA HIS A 127 -9.02 -17.01 4.67
C HIS A 127 -8.66 -17.18 3.17
N SER A 128 -9.61 -17.55 2.31
CA SER A 128 -9.40 -17.74 0.87
C SER A 128 -9.67 -16.50 -0.01
N HIS A 129 -10.42 -15.50 0.49
CA HIS A 129 -10.93 -14.38 -0.33
C HIS A 129 -10.78 -13.00 0.32
N GLY A 130 -10.20 -12.90 1.53
CA GLY A 130 -10.02 -11.65 2.26
C GLY A 130 -11.28 -11.12 2.94
N GLU A 131 -11.23 -9.86 3.40
CA GLU A 131 -12.30 -9.15 4.12
C GLU A 131 -13.60 -9.08 3.30
N GLN A 132 -14.69 -9.60 3.85
CA GLN A 132 -16.02 -9.52 3.25
C GLN A 132 -16.67 -8.18 3.58
N ARG A 133 -16.24 -7.13 2.88
CA ARG A 133 -16.73 -5.75 3.08
C ARG A 133 -18.23 -5.57 2.91
N CYS A 134 -18.92 -6.54 2.30
CA CYS A 134 -20.37 -6.56 2.12
C CYS A 134 -21.13 -7.33 3.19
N VAL A 135 -20.47 -7.90 4.19
CA VAL A 135 -21.11 -8.63 5.29
C VAL A 135 -20.77 -7.90 6.59
N THR A 136 -21.78 -7.46 7.33
CA THR A 136 -21.60 -6.83 8.64
C THR A 136 -22.22 -7.75 9.69
N CYS A 137 -21.40 -8.20 10.64
CA CYS A 137 -21.80 -9.02 11.77
C CYS A 137 -21.84 -8.18 13.04
N ARG A 138 -22.92 -8.30 13.80
CA ARG A 138 -23.14 -7.62 15.08
C ARG A 138 -23.33 -8.64 16.19
N CYS A 139 -22.59 -8.49 17.28
CA CYS A 139 -22.85 -9.22 18.51
C CYS A 139 -23.86 -8.47 19.36
N LYS A 140 -24.88 -9.17 19.87
CA LYS A 140 -25.80 -8.66 20.87
C LYS A 140 -26.18 -9.79 21.84
N ASP A 141 -25.88 -9.60 23.11
CA ASP A 141 -26.27 -10.49 24.22
C ASP A 141 -25.94 -11.98 23.96
N GLY A 142 -24.73 -12.25 23.47
CA GLY A 142 -24.24 -13.60 23.14
C GLY A 142 -24.65 -14.11 21.75
N GLU A 143 -25.52 -13.39 21.02
CA GLU A 143 -25.96 -13.76 19.68
C GLU A 143 -25.29 -12.93 18.58
N VAL A 144 -24.78 -13.61 17.54
CA VAL A 144 -24.17 -12.96 16.37
C VAL A 144 -25.17 -12.90 15.22
N THR A 145 -25.54 -11.69 14.82
CA THR A 145 -26.38 -11.43 13.64
C THR A 145 -25.53 -10.88 12.49
N CYS A 146 -25.48 -11.59 11.36
CA CYS A 146 -24.71 -11.15 10.18
C CYS A 146 -25.64 -10.78 9.01
N ILE A 147 -25.49 -9.56 8.48
CA ILE A 147 -26.29 -9.04 7.38
C ILE A 147 -25.39 -8.81 6.17
N ARG A 148 -25.76 -9.41 5.02
CA ARG A 148 -25.05 -9.24 3.76
C ARG A 148 -25.74 -8.21 2.86
N LYS A 149 -25.06 -7.10 2.57
CA LYS A 149 -25.47 -6.11 1.58
C LYS A 149 -25.31 -6.68 0.17
N ARG A 150 -26.40 -6.69 -0.62
CA ARG A 150 -26.37 -7.06 -2.04
C ARG A 150 -26.20 -5.80 -2.90
N CYS A 151 -25.14 -5.74 -3.70
CA CYS A 151 -24.94 -4.65 -4.65
C CYS A 151 -25.77 -4.92 -5.92
N GLY A 152 -26.87 -4.19 -6.10
CA GLY A 152 -27.64 -4.21 -7.35
C GLY A 152 -26.92 -3.44 -8.47
N ARG A 153 -27.24 -3.74 -9.75
CA ARG A 153 -26.66 -3.05 -10.92
C ARG A 153 -26.78 -1.51 -10.86
N ALA A 154 -27.82 -0.98 -10.23
CA ALA A 154 -28.04 0.46 -10.04
C ALA A 154 -27.01 1.14 -9.09
N ALA A 155 -26.43 0.40 -8.13
CA ALA A 155 -25.44 0.93 -7.19
C ALA A 155 -24.15 1.38 -7.91
N CYS A 156 -23.85 0.82 -9.09
CA CYS A 156 -22.74 1.25 -9.94
C CYS A 156 -23.07 2.37 -10.94
N ALA A 157 -24.35 2.69 -11.13
CA ALA A 157 -24.77 3.69 -12.11
C ALA A 157 -24.61 5.13 -11.57
N ARG A 158 -24.82 5.33 -10.26
CA ARG A 158 -24.60 6.62 -9.60
C ARG A 158 -23.12 6.77 -9.27
N ARG A 159 -22.42 7.63 -9.99
CA ARG A 159 -20.98 7.97 -9.88
C ARG A 159 -20.55 8.56 -8.52
N ARG A 160 -21.10 8.10 -7.40
CA ARG A 160 -20.55 8.41 -6.08
C ARG A 160 -19.52 7.35 -5.72
N ARG A 161 -18.47 7.76 -5.01
CA ARG A 161 -17.52 6.85 -4.35
C ARG A 161 -18.34 5.76 -3.67
N GLY A 162 -18.29 4.54 -4.20
CA GLY A 162 -19.05 3.43 -3.66
C GLY A 162 -18.61 3.16 -2.23
N ASP A 163 -19.56 2.78 -1.37
CA ASP A 163 -19.22 2.22 -0.05
C ASP A 163 -18.20 1.09 -0.22
N ALA A 164 -17.35 0.86 0.79
CA ALA A 164 -16.28 -0.16 0.75
C ALA A 164 -16.75 -1.56 0.30
N CYS A 165 -18.05 -1.88 0.46
CA CYS A 165 -18.72 -3.07 -0.08
C CYS A 165 -18.89 -3.05 -1.61
N CYS A 166 -19.48 -1.99 -2.19
CA CYS A 166 -19.87 -1.97 -3.60
C CYS A 166 -18.83 -1.22 -4.44
N ALA A 167 -17.67 -1.86 -4.64
CA ALA A 167 -16.64 -1.36 -5.55
C ALA A 167 -16.99 -1.70 -7.01
N CYS A 168 -17.26 -0.67 -7.81
CA CYS A 168 -17.54 -0.83 -9.24
C CYS A 168 -16.23 -0.85 -10.02
N THR A 169 -15.78 -2.03 -10.45
CA THR A 169 -14.66 -2.12 -11.40
C THR A 169 -15.09 -1.48 -12.72
N ARG A 170 -14.45 -0.37 -13.09
CA ARG A 170 -14.57 0.17 -14.44
C ARG A 170 -13.92 -0.83 -15.39
N HIS A 171 -14.69 -1.75 -15.96
CA HIS A 171 -14.26 -2.40 -17.20
C HIS A 171 -14.21 -1.31 -18.26
N ARG A 172 -13.02 -0.73 -18.48
CA ARG A 172 -12.73 0.12 -19.63
C ARG A 172 -12.99 -0.76 -20.85
N ARG A 173 -14.19 -0.67 -21.44
CA ARG A 173 -14.50 -1.32 -22.70
C ARG A 173 -13.39 -0.92 -23.67
N GLN A 174 -12.54 -1.87 -24.04
CA GLN A 174 -11.59 -1.65 -25.11
C GLN A 174 -12.43 -1.31 -26.35
N ARG A 175 -12.26 -0.09 -26.87
CA ARG A 175 -12.88 0.27 -28.15
C ARG A 175 -12.33 -0.70 -29.18
N ALA A 176 -13.22 -1.41 -29.87
CA ALA A 176 -12.83 -2.21 -31.02
C ALA A 176 -12.06 -1.30 -32.01
N PRO A 177 -10.95 -1.78 -32.60
CA PRO A 177 -10.26 -1.03 -33.64
C PRO A 177 -11.20 -0.79 -34.81
N ARG A 178 -11.14 0.41 -35.40
CA ARG A 178 -11.92 0.78 -36.57
C ARG A 178 -11.46 -0.06 -37.78
N PRO A 179 -12.37 -0.53 -38.64
CA PRO A 179 -11.97 -1.22 -39.86
C PRO A 179 -11.25 -0.25 -40.82
N PRO A 180 -10.27 -0.74 -41.60
CA PRO A 180 -9.59 0.08 -42.60
C PRO A 180 -10.53 0.41 -43.77
N SER A 181 -10.34 1.61 -44.33
CA SER A 181 -10.97 2.08 -45.58
C SER A 181 -10.21 1.59 -46.81
#